data_AF-A0A7J9P9F9-F1
#
_entry.id   AF-A0A7J9P9F9-F1
#
_cell.length_a   1.000
_cell.length_b   1.000
_cell.length_c   1.000
_cell.angle_alpha   90.00
_cell.angle_beta   90.00
_cell.angle_gamma   90.00
#
_symmetry.space_group_name_H-M   'P 1'
#
loop_
_entity.id
_entity.type
_entity.pdbx_description
1 polymer ?
#
loop_
_entity_poly.entity_id
_entity_poly.type
_entity_poly.pdbx_seq_one_letter_code
_entity_poly.pdbx_strand_id
1 'polypeptide(L)'
;MLSDLILEIENENNNKEILNFLNILDSIYKNKEPVFDNATLENLGIEKIENDFTIYGKNYPLFKMIYYFNEIPLFNSEKESILFLKNNNLNHSKTYFDLDNLEKEKLKGLILNLGENKVPDGYKPFVKDLLFGNTYYFSKYNMELKEYVSSLNSIYKLKEYDIVKNCILKKELPPKNIILKYKTDLSKTIDLFNKKLNNTEIRKFSIDFEGKSFDCKYIYLKQSLWDKIKGWFFGEINGIHYPALVNIAYNNPKVDYLKPFFILNDNEYEINVVARVPKLLYLKYGLTLNHIKLNGNHTYFGKWNSLKFLK
;
A
#
# COMPACT_ATOMS: atom_id res chain seq x y z
N MET A 1 -7.10 0.74 14.98
CA MET A 1 -6.88 0.41 13.56
C MET A 1 -8.13 -0.24 12.98
N LEU A 2 -8.27 -0.35 11.65
CA LEU A 2 -9.44 -1.02 11.06
C LEU A 2 -9.63 -2.46 11.60
N SER A 3 -8.53 -3.18 11.84
CA SER A 3 -8.53 -4.51 12.47
C SER A 3 -9.21 -4.55 13.84
N ASP A 4 -9.09 -3.48 14.63
CA ASP A 4 -9.65 -3.43 15.98
C ASP A 4 -11.17 -3.28 15.92
N LEU A 5 -11.67 -2.49 14.95
CA LEU A 5 -13.10 -2.38 14.68
C LEU A 5 -13.66 -3.67 14.08
N ILE A 6 -12.89 -4.37 13.22
CA ILE A 6 -13.29 -5.70 12.73
C ILE A 6 -13.47 -6.67 13.89
N LEU A 7 -12.52 -6.71 14.83
CA LEU A 7 -12.58 -7.56 16.02
C LEU A 7 -13.76 -7.18 16.95
N GLU A 8 -14.03 -5.88 17.10
CA GLU A 8 -15.21 -5.40 17.84
C GLU A 8 -16.52 -5.93 17.22
N ILE A 9 -16.68 -5.79 15.90
CA ILE A 9 -17.86 -6.30 15.18
C ILE A 9 -17.94 -7.82 15.31
N GLU A 10 -16.81 -8.54 15.22
CA GLU A 10 -16.74 -9.98 15.38
C GLU A 10 -17.28 -10.43 16.76
N ASN A 11 -16.83 -9.78 17.83
CA ASN A 11 -17.26 -10.10 19.20
C ASN A 11 -18.73 -9.80 19.47
N GLU A 12 -19.34 -8.88 18.72
CA GLU A 12 -20.74 -8.47 18.87
C GLU A 12 -21.70 -9.25 17.95
N ASN A 13 -21.20 -10.05 17.01
CA ASN A 13 -22.01 -10.71 15.99
C ASN A 13 -21.86 -12.23 16.02
N ASN A 14 -22.99 -12.94 16.05
CA ASN A 14 -23.02 -14.41 15.97
C ASN A 14 -23.41 -14.94 14.58
N ASN A 15 -23.60 -14.04 13.60
CA ASN A 15 -23.98 -14.43 12.25
C ASN A 15 -22.75 -14.99 11.49
N LYS A 16 -22.78 -16.28 11.14
CA LYS A 16 -21.69 -16.98 10.46
C LYS A 16 -21.26 -16.33 9.14
N GLU A 17 -22.20 -15.81 8.36
CA GLU A 17 -21.91 -15.15 7.09
C GLU A 17 -21.12 -13.85 7.31
N ILE A 18 -21.52 -13.05 8.31
CA ILE A 18 -20.79 -11.84 8.71
C ILE A 18 -19.40 -12.19 9.23
N LEU A 19 -19.27 -13.20 10.09
CA LEU A 19 -17.98 -13.65 10.62
C LEU A 19 -17.02 -14.10 9.51
N ASN A 20 -17.51 -14.87 8.53
CA ASN A 20 -16.71 -15.25 7.36
C ASN A 20 -16.25 -14.02 6.56
N PHE A 21 -17.15 -13.07 6.33
CA PHE A 21 -16.82 -11.83 5.62
C PHE A 21 -15.75 -11.02 6.36
N LEU A 22 -15.88 -10.84 7.68
CA LEU A 22 -14.91 -10.15 8.53
C LEU A 22 -13.53 -10.79 8.46
N ASN A 23 -13.45 -12.13 8.52
CA ASN A 23 -12.20 -12.87 8.41
C ASN A 23 -11.51 -12.66 7.06
N ILE A 24 -12.27 -12.60 5.97
CA ILE A 24 -11.73 -12.26 4.65
C ILE A 24 -11.19 -10.82 4.64
N LEU A 25 -11.97 -9.85 5.12
CA LEU A 25 -11.55 -8.45 5.17
C LEU A 25 -10.29 -8.24 6.02
N ASP A 26 -10.20 -8.88 7.19
CA ASP A 26 -9.03 -8.82 8.05
C ASP A 26 -7.80 -9.47 7.38
N SER A 27 -7.97 -10.60 6.68
CA SER A 27 -6.90 -11.25 5.92
C SER A 27 -6.35 -10.30 4.86
N ILE A 28 -7.24 -9.69 4.06
CA ILE A 28 -6.86 -8.70 3.04
C ILE A 28 -6.18 -7.48 3.67
N TYR A 29 -6.71 -6.95 4.78
CA TYR A 29 -6.11 -5.82 5.51
C TYR A 29 -4.68 -6.14 5.99
N LYS A 30 -4.44 -7.37 6.44
CA LYS A 30 -3.14 -7.87 6.88
C LYS A 30 -2.23 -8.35 5.75
N ASN A 31 -2.63 -8.20 4.49
CA ASN A 31 -1.94 -8.71 3.30
C ASN A 31 -1.66 -10.22 3.38
N LYS A 32 -2.65 -11.00 3.82
CA LYS A 32 -2.63 -12.47 3.86
C LYS A 32 -3.66 -13.03 2.87
N GLU A 33 -3.38 -14.21 2.35
CA GLU A 33 -4.34 -14.96 1.54
C GLU A 33 -5.52 -15.41 2.41
N PRO A 34 -6.77 -15.07 2.05
CA PRO A 34 -7.96 -15.64 2.67
C PRO A 34 -8.05 -17.16 2.46
N VAL A 35 -8.23 -17.91 3.54
CA VAL A 35 -8.37 -19.38 3.49
C VAL A 35 -9.85 -19.75 3.55
N PHE A 36 -10.50 -19.79 2.39
CA PHE A 36 -11.92 -20.13 2.25
C PHE A 36 -12.15 -20.96 0.99
N ASP A 37 -13.13 -21.85 1.02
CA ASP A 37 -13.60 -22.58 -0.15
C ASP A 37 -14.40 -21.66 -1.09
N ASN A 38 -14.45 -22.02 -2.38
CA ASN A 38 -15.13 -21.21 -3.40
C ASN A 38 -16.62 -21.02 -3.12
N ALA A 39 -17.31 -22.01 -2.56
CA ALA A 39 -18.75 -21.89 -2.25
C ALA A 39 -18.99 -20.84 -1.15
N THR A 40 -18.13 -20.79 -0.13
CA THR A 40 -18.18 -19.73 0.88
C THR A 40 -17.93 -18.35 0.27
N LEU A 41 -16.96 -18.21 -0.64
CA LEU A 41 -16.69 -16.95 -1.33
C LEU A 41 -17.88 -16.49 -2.19
N GLU A 42 -18.43 -17.39 -3.00
CA GLU A 42 -19.60 -17.12 -3.86
C GLU A 42 -20.83 -16.67 -3.05
N ASN A 43 -21.11 -17.35 -1.94
CA ASN A 43 -22.20 -16.97 -1.02
C ASN A 43 -22.03 -15.55 -0.45
N LEU A 44 -20.78 -15.09 -0.29
CA LEU A 44 -20.47 -13.74 0.18
C LEU A 44 -20.45 -12.71 -0.95
N GLY A 45 -20.69 -13.12 -2.20
CA GLY A 45 -20.56 -12.28 -3.38
C GLY A 45 -19.11 -11.90 -3.69
N ILE A 46 -18.17 -12.77 -3.31
CA ILE A 46 -16.74 -12.60 -3.54
C ILE A 46 -16.28 -13.56 -4.63
N GLU A 47 -15.64 -13.03 -5.66
CA GLU A 47 -15.00 -13.80 -6.72
C GLU A 47 -13.49 -13.83 -6.51
N LYS A 48 -12.88 -15.02 -6.63
CA LYS A 48 -11.43 -15.20 -6.64
C LYS A 48 -10.97 -15.36 -8.10
N ILE A 49 -10.06 -14.51 -8.54
CA ILE A 49 -9.37 -14.65 -9.83
C ILE A 49 -7.91 -15.01 -9.56
N GLU A 50 -7.49 -16.15 -10.09
CA GLU A 50 -6.12 -16.64 -9.95
C GLU A 50 -5.19 -16.00 -10.99
N ASN A 51 -3.94 -15.76 -10.60
CA ASN A 51 -2.91 -15.20 -11.47
C ASN A 51 -3.33 -13.90 -12.19
N ASP A 52 -4.00 -13.02 -11.46
CA ASP A 52 -4.37 -11.69 -11.93
C ASP A 52 -3.38 -10.62 -11.45
N PHE A 53 -3.47 -9.41 -11.98
CA PHE A 53 -2.63 -8.30 -11.55
C PHE A 53 -2.81 -8.00 -10.05
N THR A 54 -1.72 -7.97 -9.28
CA THR A 54 -1.74 -7.59 -7.85
C THR A 54 -1.60 -6.08 -7.63
N ILE A 55 -1.48 -5.32 -8.72
CA ILE A 55 -1.36 -3.87 -8.73
C ILE A 55 -2.67 -3.24 -8.23
N TYR A 56 -2.54 -2.36 -7.23
CA TYR A 56 -3.66 -1.61 -6.66
C TYR A 56 -4.20 -0.54 -7.63
N GLY A 57 -5.51 -0.28 -7.60
CA GLY A 57 -6.12 0.80 -8.36
C GLY A 57 -6.68 0.36 -9.71
N LYS A 58 -7.22 -0.86 -9.79
CA LYS A 58 -7.91 -1.39 -10.96
C LYS A 58 -9.16 -0.59 -11.33
N ASN A 59 -9.79 0.08 -10.36
CA ASN A 59 -10.87 1.05 -10.61
C ASN A 59 -10.38 2.46 -10.99
N TYR A 60 -9.06 2.71 -11.06
CA TYR A 60 -8.51 3.96 -11.58
C TYR A 60 -8.27 3.89 -13.09
N PRO A 61 -8.13 5.05 -13.76
CA PRO A 61 -7.59 5.08 -15.11
C PRO A 61 -6.27 4.30 -15.19
N LEU A 62 -6.10 3.47 -16.22
CA LEU A 62 -4.96 2.58 -16.37
C LEU A 62 -3.62 3.28 -16.20
N PHE A 63 -3.49 4.50 -16.73
CA PHE A 63 -2.24 5.26 -16.60
C PHE A 63 -1.87 5.56 -15.14
N LYS A 64 -2.85 5.76 -14.26
CA LYS A 64 -2.65 5.95 -12.82
C LYS A 64 -2.34 4.64 -12.12
N MET A 65 -3.08 3.58 -12.46
CA MET A 65 -2.86 2.24 -11.91
C MET A 65 -1.38 1.81 -12.08
N ILE A 66 -0.84 1.93 -13.30
CA ILE A 66 0.54 1.50 -13.59
C ILE A 66 1.59 2.52 -13.15
N TYR A 67 1.27 3.82 -13.09
CA TYR A 67 2.18 4.85 -12.60
C TYR A 67 2.40 4.76 -11.09
N TYR A 68 1.33 4.53 -10.32
CA TYR A 68 1.42 4.45 -8.87
C TYR A 68 1.90 3.10 -8.34
N PHE A 69 2.21 2.14 -9.21
CA PHE A 69 2.88 0.90 -8.83
C PHE A 69 4.28 1.20 -8.30
N ASN A 70 4.48 0.94 -7.01
CA ASN A 70 5.65 1.41 -6.25
C ASN A 70 6.58 0.28 -5.76
N GLU A 71 6.34 -0.97 -6.15
CA GLU A 71 7.27 -2.07 -5.88
C GLU A 71 8.45 -2.05 -6.87
N ILE A 72 8.17 -1.73 -8.14
CA ILE A 72 9.16 -1.39 -9.17
C ILE A 72 8.64 -0.12 -9.86
N PRO A 73 9.22 1.06 -9.62
CA PRO A 73 8.78 2.29 -10.28
C PRO A 73 8.93 2.19 -11.80
N LEU A 74 7.82 2.00 -12.52
CA LEU A 74 7.83 1.74 -13.96
C LEU A 74 7.98 3.02 -14.79
N PHE A 75 7.50 4.15 -14.28
CA PHE A 75 7.45 5.43 -14.99
C PHE A 75 7.86 6.57 -14.06
N ASN A 76 8.48 7.61 -14.62
CA ASN A 76 8.87 8.81 -13.87
C ASN A 76 7.73 9.85 -13.78
N SER A 77 6.69 9.71 -14.61
CA SER A 77 5.54 10.62 -14.62
C SER A 77 4.28 9.94 -15.17
N GLU A 78 3.11 10.50 -14.85
CA GLU A 78 1.83 10.12 -15.48
C GLU A 78 1.86 10.29 -17.01
N LYS A 79 2.62 11.28 -17.52
CA LYS A 79 2.76 11.49 -18.97
C LYS A 79 3.45 10.32 -19.66
N GLU A 80 4.48 9.75 -19.04
CA GLU A 80 5.18 8.57 -19.56
C GLU A 80 4.27 7.34 -19.56
N SER A 81 3.48 7.12 -18.50
CA SER A 81 2.54 6.00 -18.46
C SER A 81 1.42 6.14 -19.49
N ILE A 82 0.91 7.36 -19.72
CA ILE A 82 -0.05 7.64 -20.80
C ILE A 82 0.57 7.33 -22.17
N LEU A 83 1.80 7.81 -22.43
CA LEU A 83 2.47 7.60 -23.71
C LEU A 83 2.75 6.10 -23.95
N PHE A 84 3.16 5.38 -22.92
CA PHE A 84 3.37 3.93 -22.98
C PHE A 84 2.10 3.18 -23.40
N LEU A 85 0.96 3.49 -22.78
CA LEU A 85 -0.32 2.86 -23.12
C LEU A 85 -0.76 3.22 -24.55
N LYS A 86 -0.62 4.49 -24.96
CA LYS A 86 -0.93 4.93 -26.33
C LYS A 86 -0.10 4.22 -27.38
N ASN A 87 1.22 4.13 -27.17
CA ASN A 87 2.15 3.47 -28.09
C ASN A 87 1.87 1.96 -28.22
N ASN A 88 1.15 1.38 -27.26
CA ASN A 88 0.73 -0.01 -27.26
C ASN A 88 -0.76 -0.20 -27.59
N ASN A 89 -1.44 0.81 -28.14
CA ASN A 89 -2.85 0.77 -28.53
C ASN A 89 -3.79 0.37 -27.38
N LEU A 90 -3.50 0.82 -26.16
CA LEU A 90 -4.38 0.67 -25.00
C LEU A 90 -4.96 2.03 -24.61
N ASN A 91 -6.27 2.09 -24.36
CA ASN A 91 -6.91 3.33 -23.93
C ASN A 91 -6.53 3.66 -22.49
N HIS A 92 -5.67 4.66 -22.32
CA HIS A 92 -5.14 5.04 -21.02
C HIS A 92 -6.20 5.50 -19.99
N SER A 93 -7.37 5.98 -20.45
CA SER A 93 -8.43 6.50 -19.60
C SER A 93 -9.42 5.44 -19.13
N LYS A 94 -9.43 4.26 -19.75
CA LYS A 94 -10.21 3.10 -19.27
C LYS A 94 -9.71 2.67 -17.89
N THR A 95 -10.55 1.99 -17.13
CA THR A 95 -10.14 1.22 -15.94
C THR A 95 -9.72 -0.20 -16.35
N TYR A 96 -9.11 -0.95 -15.43
CA TYR A 96 -8.77 -2.35 -15.70
C TYR A 96 -9.99 -3.24 -15.94
N PHE A 97 -11.13 -2.89 -15.33
CA PHE A 97 -12.40 -3.61 -15.52
C PHE A 97 -13.04 -3.35 -16.88
N ASP A 98 -12.71 -2.23 -17.53
CA ASP A 98 -13.20 -1.89 -18.88
C ASP A 98 -12.39 -2.58 -20.00
N LEU A 99 -11.36 -3.35 -19.63
CA LEU A 99 -10.55 -4.12 -20.56
C LEU A 99 -11.17 -5.49 -20.82
N ASP A 100 -11.18 -5.91 -22.08
CA ASP A 100 -11.45 -7.30 -22.43
C ASP A 100 -10.26 -8.21 -22.06
N ASN A 101 -10.44 -9.53 -22.18
CA ASN A 101 -9.40 -10.50 -21.80
C ASN A 101 -8.12 -10.37 -22.66
N LEU A 102 -8.23 -10.01 -23.94
CA LEU A 102 -7.07 -9.83 -24.82
C LEU A 102 -6.30 -8.56 -24.42
N GLU A 103 -7.00 -7.46 -24.14
CA GLU A 103 -6.43 -6.21 -23.64
C GLU A 103 -5.73 -6.44 -22.28
N LYS A 104 -6.34 -7.22 -21.38
CA LYS A 104 -5.74 -7.57 -20.08
C LYS A 104 -4.46 -8.36 -20.24
N GLU A 105 -4.47 -9.46 -21.02
CA GLU A 105 -3.27 -10.28 -21.22
C GLU A 105 -2.16 -9.51 -21.94
N LYS A 106 -2.51 -8.63 -22.89
CA LYS A 106 -1.55 -7.71 -23.50
C LYS A 106 -0.92 -6.78 -22.47
N LEU A 107 -1.72 -6.14 -21.62
CA LEU A 107 -1.22 -5.26 -20.56
C LEU A 107 -0.32 -6.04 -19.57
N LYS A 108 -0.70 -7.26 -19.18
CA LYS A 108 0.11 -8.14 -18.32
C LYS A 108 1.48 -8.42 -18.91
N GLY A 109 1.56 -8.84 -20.17
CA GLY A 109 2.83 -9.10 -20.85
C GLY A 109 3.72 -7.85 -20.96
N LEU A 110 3.11 -6.70 -21.28
CA LEU A 110 3.82 -5.43 -21.38
C LEU A 110 4.43 -4.97 -20.05
N ILE A 111 3.67 -5.06 -18.96
CA ILE A 111 4.12 -4.65 -17.63
C ILE A 111 5.16 -5.62 -17.06
N LEU A 112 5.01 -6.94 -17.31
CA LEU A 112 6.01 -7.93 -16.93
C LEU A 112 7.36 -7.64 -17.59
N ASN A 113 7.38 -7.47 -18.91
CA ASN A 113 8.59 -7.18 -19.67
C ASN A 113 9.25 -5.87 -19.19
N LEU A 114 8.44 -4.81 -18.99
CA LEU A 114 8.96 -3.55 -18.46
C LEU A 114 9.56 -3.70 -17.06
N GLY A 115 8.92 -4.47 -16.17
CA GLY A 115 9.41 -4.77 -14.84
C GLY A 115 10.72 -5.54 -14.86
N GLU A 116 10.82 -6.60 -15.66
CA GLU A 116 12.04 -7.41 -15.82
C GLU A 116 13.22 -6.60 -16.35
N ASN A 117 12.98 -5.67 -17.27
CA ASN A 117 14.03 -4.79 -17.80
C ASN A 117 14.50 -3.72 -16.82
N LYS A 118 13.71 -3.41 -15.78
CA LYS A 118 14.08 -2.41 -14.77
C LYS A 118 14.89 -2.98 -13.62
N VAL A 119 14.81 -4.29 -13.37
CA VAL A 119 15.48 -4.93 -12.25
C VAL A 119 16.79 -5.61 -12.66
N PRO A 120 17.78 -5.74 -11.76
CA PRO A 120 18.98 -6.53 -12.03
C PRO A 120 18.64 -8.01 -12.31
N ASP A 121 19.48 -8.70 -13.09
CA ASP A 121 19.21 -10.08 -13.57
C ASP A 121 18.83 -11.06 -12.45
N GLY A 122 19.52 -10.98 -11.31
CA GLY A 122 19.23 -11.84 -10.16
C GLY A 122 17.87 -11.60 -9.49
N TYR A 123 17.08 -10.61 -9.93
CA TYR A 123 15.71 -10.35 -9.47
C TYR A 123 14.64 -10.68 -10.52
N LYS A 124 15.00 -10.82 -11.80
CA LYS A 124 14.05 -11.10 -12.89
C LYS A 124 13.13 -12.30 -12.61
N PRO A 125 13.62 -13.44 -12.07
CA PRO A 125 12.75 -14.59 -11.77
C PRO A 125 11.60 -14.28 -10.80
N PHE A 126 11.70 -13.25 -9.98
CA PHE A 126 10.72 -12.90 -8.96
C PHE A 126 9.73 -11.81 -9.41
N VAL A 127 9.91 -11.21 -10.59
CA VAL A 127 9.05 -10.12 -11.08
C VAL A 127 7.64 -10.63 -11.38
N LYS A 128 7.52 -11.86 -11.87
CA LYS A 128 6.21 -12.49 -12.12
C LYS A 128 5.40 -12.63 -10.83
N ASP A 129 6.00 -13.18 -9.77
CA ASP A 129 5.35 -13.38 -8.46
C ASP A 129 5.09 -12.06 -7.71
N LEU A 130 5.81 -11.00 -8.10
CA LEU A 130 5.54 -9.65 -7.64
C LEU A 130 4.24 -9.12 -8.26
N LEU A 131 4.11 -9.23 -9.58
CA LEU A 131 3.05 -8.61 -10.39
C LEU A 131 1.75 -9.41 -10.41
N PHE A 132 1.81 -10.73 -10.27
CA PHE A 132 0.66 -11.62 -10.43
C PHE A 132 0.42 -12.49 -9.20
N GLY A 133 -0.85 -12.81 -8.97
CA GLY A 133 -1.27 -13.63 -7.83
C GLY A 133 -2.79 -13.72 -7.75
N ASN A 134 -3.27 -14.33 -6.67
CA ASN A 134 -4.70 -14.41 -6.42
C ASN A 134 -5.24 -13.03 -6.04
N THR A 135 -6.40 -12.69 -6.59
CA THR A 135 -7.09 -11.43 -6.32
C THR A 135 -8.55 -11.71 -6.05
N TYR A 136 -9.14 -10.91 -5.17
CA TYR A 136 -10.49 -11.11 -4.68
C TYR A 136 -11.33 -9.89 -4.99
N TYR A 137 -12.51 -10.10 -5.56
CA TYR A 137 -13.39 -9.05 -6.04
C TYR A 137 -14.72 -9.12 -5.32
N PHE A 138 -15.23 -7.96 -4.96
CA PHE A 138 -16.62 -7.82 -4.57
C PHE A 138 -17.48 -7.72 -5.84
N SER A 139 -18.01 -8.86 -6.30
CA SER A 139 -18.58 -9.02 -7.64
C SER A 139 -19.73 -8.04 -7.91
N LYS A 140 -20.59 -7.79 -6.92
CA LYS A 140 -21.70 -6.83 -7.03
C LYS A 140 -21.27 -5.43 -7.49
N TYR A 141 -20.03 -5.04 -7.21
CA TYR A 141 -19.54 -3.67 -7.42
C TYR A 141 -18.39 -3.57 -8.42
N ASN A 142 -17.92 -4.68 -9.01
CA ASN A 142 -16.71 -4.71 -9.84
C ASN A 142 -15.54 -3.98 -9.15
N MET A 143 -15.29 -4.32 -7.88
CA MET A 143 -14.29 -3.68 -7.04
C MET A 143 -13.40 -4.73 -6.39
N GLU A 144 -12.09 -4.56 -6.47
CA GLU A 144 -11.15 -5.42 -5.73
C GLU A 144 -11.33 -5.23 -4.22
N LEU A 145 -11.36 -6.31 -3.43
CA LEU A 145 -11.51 -6.25 -1.98
C LEU A 145 -10.41 -5.42 -1.32
N LYS A 146 -9.20 -5.40 -1.89
CA LYS A 146 -8.12 -4.52 -1.43
C LYS A 146 -8.47 -3.04 -1.54
N GLU A 147 -9.20 -2.64 -2.57
CA GLU A 147 -9.72 -1.27 -2.74
C GLU A 147 -10.88 -0.97 -1.79
N TYR A 148 -11.76 -1.96 -1.58
CA TYR A 148 -12.84 -1.86 -0.60
C TYR A 148 -12.29 -1.67 0.83
N VAL A 149 -11.36 -2.52 1.27
CA VAL A 149 -10.69 -2.43 2.57
C VAL A 149 -9.92 -1.10 2.71
N SER A 150 -9.26 -0.65 1.65
CA SER A 150 -8.58 0.66 1.65
C SER A 150 -9.57 1.84 1.83
N SER A 151 -10.76 1.72 1.24
CA SER A 151 -11.83 2.71 1.40
C SER A 151 -12.40 2.70 2.82
N LEU A 152 -12.64 1.53 3.40
CA LEU A 152 -13.04 1.39 4.82
C LEU A 152 -11.98 1.98 5.76
N ASN A 153 -10.69 1.68 5.53
CA ASN A 153 -9.59 2.21 6.33
C ASN A 153 -9.47 3.74 6.21
N SER A 154 -9.80 4.31 5.05
CA SER A 154 -9.84 5.76 4.84
C SER A 154 -10.92 6.42 5.71
N ILE A 155 -12.11 5.85 5.74
CA ILE A 155 -13.23 6.32 6.60
C ILE A 155 -12.91 6.10 8.09
N TYR A 156 -12.33 4.95 8.44
CA TYR A 156 -11.86 4.68 9.81
C TYR A 156 -10.90 5.76 10.31
N LYS A 157 -9.94 6.18 9.48
CA LYS A 157 -8.98 7.25 9.83
C LYS A 157 -9.62 8.62 10.03
N LEU A 158 -10.82 8.83 9.49
CA LEU A 158 -11.64 10.02 9.74
C LEU A 158 -12.50 9.90 11.01
N LYS A 159 -12.40 8.77 11.74
CA LYS A 159 -13.17 8.46 12.96
C LYS A 159 -14.67 8.25 12.74
N GLU A 160 -15.07 7.98 11.50
CA GLU A 160 -16.46 7.72 11.10
C GLU A 160 -16.80 6.22 11.26
N TYR A 161 -16.64 5.69 12.47
CA TYR A 161 -16.67 4.24 12.75
C TYR A 161 -18.03 3.59 12.45
N ASP A 162 -19.13 4.28 12.74
CA ASP A 162 -20.49 3.78 12.47
C ASP A 162 -20.74 3.56 10.98
N ILE A 163 -20.15 4.42 10.13
CA ILE A 163 -20.24 4.27 8.67
C ILE A 163 -19.49 3.01 8.24
N VAL A 164 -18.27 2.81 8.77
CA VAL A 164 -17.46 1.60 8.49
C VAL A 164 -18.23 0.35 8.91
N LYS A 165 -18.76 0.33 10.13
CA LYS A 165 -19.54 -0.80 10.68
C LYS A 165 -20.76 -1.11 9.80
N ASN A 166 -21.53 -0.09 9.43
CA ASN A 166 -22.70 -0.26 8.56
C ASN A 166 -22.33 -0.78 7.17
N CYS A 167 -21.26 -0.26 6.54
CA CYS A 167 -20.77 -0.77 5.25
C CYS A 167 -20.39 -2.24 5.32
N ILE A 168 -19.71 -2.66 6.40
CA ILE A 168 -19.33 -4.06 6.60
C ILE A 168 -20.57 -4.94 6.80
N LEU A 169 -21.46 -4.59 7.74
CA LEU A 169 -22.64 -5.40 8.08
C LEU A 169 -23.62 -5.54 6.91
N LYS A 170 -23.80 -4.48 6.13
CA LYS A 170 -24.69 -4.46 4.96
C LYS A 170 -23.99 -4.88 3.66
N LYS A 171 -22.66 -5.07 3.70
CA LYS A 171 -21.81 -5.30 2.53
C LYS A 171 -22.04 -4.24 1.43
N GLU A 172 -22.00 -2.98 1.84
CA GLU A 172 -22.23 -1.80 0.99
C GLU A 172 -20.96 -1.01 0.74
N LEU A 173 -20.87 -0.36 -0.42
CA LEU A 173 -19.74 0.53 -0.71
C LEU A 173 -19.73 1.73 0.23
N PRO A 174 -18.54 2.21 0.64
CA PRO A 174 -18.49 3.36 1.51
C PRO A 174 -18.83 4.66 0.74
N PRO A 175 -19.39 5.69 1.41
CA PRO A 175 -19.81 6.93 0.75
C PRO A 175 -18.68 7.64 0.01
N LYS A 176 -18.87 7.88 -1.30
CA LYS A 176 -17.83 8.44 -2.19
C LYS A 176 -17.33 9.81 -1.74
N ASN A 177 -18.20 10.68 -1.24
CA ASN A 177 -17.86 12.02 -0.75
C ASN A 177 -16.88 11.97 0.42
N ILE A 178 -17.06 11.04 1.36
CA ILE A 178 -16.18 10.88 2.53
C ILE A 178 -14.81 10.34 2.08
N ILE A 179 -14.80 9.34 1.18
CA ILE A 179 -13.56 8.81 0.59
C ILE A 179 -12.80 9.93 -0.13
N LEU A 180 -13.50 10.78 -0.89
CA LEU A 180 -12.89 11.89 -1.63
C LEU A 180 -12.26 12.94 -0.70
N LYS A 181 -12.88 13.23 0.45
CA LYS A 181 -12.31 14.08 1.48
C LYS A 181 -10.96 13.54 1.96
N TYR A 182 -10.92 12.28 2.39
CA TYR A 182 -9.67 11.64 2.82
C TYR A 182 -8.60 11.63 1.71
N LYS A 183 -8.98 11.29 0.47
CA LYS A 183 -8.04 11.25 -0.68
C LYS A 183 -7.45 12.63 -0.97
N THR A 184 -8.26 13.69 -0.85
CA THR A 184 -7.79 15.08 -1.04
C THR A 184 -6.76 15.46 0.01
N ASP A 185 -7.02 15.13 1.28
CA ASP A 185 -6.09 15.42 2.39
C ASP A 185 -4.80 14.59 2.28
N LEU A 186 -4.91 13.32 1.90
CA LEU A 186 -3.77 12.45 1.63
C LEU A 186 -2.92 12.99 0.47
N SER A 187 -3.54 13.45 -0.63
CA SER A 187 -2.82 14.02 -1.78
C SER A 187 -1.99 15.23 -1.37
N LYS A 188 -2.58 16.18 -0.62
CA LYS A 188 -1.85 17.34 -0.08
C LYS A 188 -0.68 16.91 0.80
N THR A 189 -0.88 15.87 1.62
CA THR A 189 0.15 15.31 2.49
C THR A 189 1.30 14.68 1.69
N ILE A 190 0.99 13.95 0.61
CA ILE A 190 1.98 13.37 -0.30
C ILE A 190 2.83 14.48 -0.96
N ASP A 191 2.19 15.55 -1.44
CA ASP A 191 2.90 16.67 -2.07
C ASP A 191 3.87 17.35 -1.09
N LEU A 192 3.42 17.59 0.14
CA LEU A 192 4.27 18.13 1.21
C LEU A 192 5.41 17.18 1.57
N PHE A 193 5.12 15.88 1.68
CA PHE A 193 6.13 14.86 1.96
C PHE A 193 7.20 14.80 0.87
N ASN A 194 6.81 14.79 -0.40
CA ASN A 194 7.75 14.78 -1.53
C ASN A 194 8.64 16.02 -1.54
N LYS A 195 8.08 17.21 -1.27
CA LYS A 195 8.88 18.44 -1.12
C LYS A 195 9.89 18.32 0.01
N LYS A 196 9.50 17.78 1.17
CA LYS A 196 10.42 17.53 2.30
C LYS A 196 11.49 16.50 1.92
N LEU A 197 11.11 15.35 1.38
CA LEU A 197 12.03 14.27 0.98
C LEU A 197 13.09 14.75 -0.02
N ASN A 198 12.74 15.63 -0.96
CA ASN A 198 13.69 16.23 -1.89
C ASN A 198 14.75 17.08 -1.19
N ASN A 199 14.36 17.80 -0.13
CA ASN A 199 15.26 18.67 0.64
C ASN A 199 15.98 17.97 1.80
N THR A 200 15.53 16.78 2.19
CA THR A 200 16.11 16.01 3.30
C THR A 200 17.26 15.12 2.82
N GLU A 201 18.33 15.04 3.61
CA GLU A 201 19.40 14.07 3.41
C GLU A 201 18.91 12.64 3.69
N ILE A 202 19.18 11.71 2.77
CA ILE A 202 18.93 10.28 3.01
C ILE A 202 20.16 9.67 3.66
N ARG A 203 19.98 9.25 4.91
CA ARG A 203 20.99 8.54 5.68
C ARG A 203 20.94 7.04 5.40
N LYS A 204 22.03 6.36 5.71
CA LYS A 204 22.21 4.93 5.44
C LYS A 204 22.62 4.19 6.70
N PHE A 205 22.23 2.93 6.79
CA PHE A 205 22.71 1.96 7.77
C PHE A 205 22.57 0.57 7.14
N SER A 206 23.02 -0.47 7.83
CA SER A 206 22.90 -1.84 7.34
C SER A 206 22.22 -2.73 8.37
N ILE A 207 21.51 -3.75 7.88
CA ILE A 207 20.93 -4.81 8.70
C ILE A 207 21.50 -6.15 8.24
N ASP A 208 21.88 -7.01 9.18
CA ASP A 208 22.36 -8.34 8.86
C ASP A 208 21.21 -9.35 8.92
N PHE A 209 21.12 -10.20 7.91
CA PHE A 209 20.11 -11.25 7.80
C PHE A 209 20.69 -12.45 7.04
N GLU A 210 20.65 -13.64 7.65
CA GLU A 210 21.18 -14.90 7.09
C GLU A 210 22.62 -14.78 6.55
N GLY A 211 23.50 -14.11 7.30
CA GLY A 211 24.90 -13.92 6.92
C GLY A 211 25.11 -12.92 5.77
N LYS A 212 24.08 -12.18 5.36
CA LYS A 212 24.16 -11.09 4.37
C LYS A 212 23.87 -9.76 5.03
N SER A 213 24.61 -8.73 4.64
CA SER A 213 24.32 -7.36 5.04
C SER A 213 23.48 -6.66 3.99
N PHE A 214 22.38 -6.04 4.40
CA PHE A 214 21.46 -5.30 3.55
C PHE A 214 21.55 -3.81 3.85
N ASP A 215 21.86 -3.02 2.82
CA ASP A 215 21.82 -1.56 2.92
C ASP A 215 20.38 -1.06 3.09
N CYS A 216 20.17 -0.27 4.12
CA CYS A 216 18.93 0.44 4.40
C CYS A 216 19.10 1.95 4.19
N LYS A 217 18.00 2.61 3.83
CA LYS A 217 17.89 4.06 3.72
C LYS A 217 16.91 4.58 4.77
N TYR A 218 17.21 5.74 5.35
CA TYR A 218 16.23 6.41 6.21
C TYR A 218 16.28 7.92 6.07
N ILE A 219 15.15 8.54 6.38
CA ILE A 219 15.05 9.96 6.65
C ILE A 219 14.67 10.16 8.11
N TYR A 220 15.22 11.20 8.72
CA TYR A 220 14.85 11.62 10.05
C TYR A 220 14.22 13.01 9.97
N LEU A 221 12.93 13.07 10.26
CA LEU A 221 12.12 14.28 10.28
C LEU A 221 12.00 14.72 11.74
N LYS A 222 12.81 15.68 12.15
CA LYS A 222 12.69 16.28 13.48
C LYS A 222 11.57 17.33 13.42
N GLN A 223 10.51 17.16 14.21
CA GLN A 223 9.54 18.23 14.41
C GLN A 223 10.08 19.19 15.47
N SER A 224 10.58 20.35 15.07
CA SER A 224 10.86 21.43 16.04
C SER A 224 9.57 22.14 16.46
N LEU A 225 9.60 22.86 17.60
CA LEU A 225 8.51 23.78 17.98
C LEU A 225 8.18 24.79 16.87
N TRP A 226 9.19 25.20 16.09
CA TRP A 226 9.01 26.06 14.91
C TRP A 226 8.35 25.33 13.73
N ASP A 227 8.52 24.02 13.59
CA ASP A 227 7.81 23.21 12.58
C ASP A 227 6.35 22.95 12.97
N LYS A 228 6.01 22.93 14.26
CA LYS A 228 4.60 22.95 14.72
C LYS A 228 3.93 24.27 14.33
N ILE A 229 4.63 25.40 14.53
CA ILE A 229 4.15 26.74 14.14
C ILE A 229 4.06 26.87 12.61
N LYS A 230 5.08 26.46 11.85
CA LYS A 230 5.04 26.43 10.38
C LYS A 230 4.02 25.42 9.84
N GLY A 231 3.79 24.30 10.52
CA GLY A 231 2.75 23.31 10.18
C GLY A 231 1.35 23.91 10.24
N TRP A 232 1.14 24.92 11.09
CA TRP A 232 -0.10 25.69 11.17
C TRP A 232 -0.32 26.61 9.95
N PHE A 233 0.75 27.10 9.32
CA PHE A 233 0.69 27.98 8.14
C PHE A 233 0.91 27.27 6.79
N PHE A 234 1.65 26.16 6.75
CA PHE A 234 2.09 25.47 5.54
C PHE A 234 1.67 23.99 5.47
N GLY A 235 0.92 23.51 6.46
CA GLY A 235 0.48 22.14 6.59
C GLY A 235 1.49 21.24 7.32
N GLU A 236 0.98 20.41 8.23
CA GLU A 236 1.75 19.38 8.91
C GLU A 236 1.49 18.00 8.28
N ILE A 237 2.52 17.14 8.24
CA ILE A 237 2.32 15.74 7.83
C ILE A 237 1.61 15.04 8.98
N ASN A 238 0.33 14.74 8.80
CA ASN A 238 -0.44 14.03 9.79
C ASN A 238 0.09 12.58 9.96
N GLY A 239 0.31 12.20 11.23
CA GLY A 239 0.72 10.87 11.67
C GLY A 239 0.00 9.71 10.98
N ILE A 240 -1.29 9.87 10.73
CA ILE A 240 -2.17 8.83 10.13
C ILE A 240 -1.79 8.43 8.71
N HIS A 241 -1.04 9.28 8.00
CA HIS A 241 -0.68 9.09 6.60
C HIS A 241 0.69 8.46 6.41
N TYR A 242 1.57 8.40 7.42
CA TYR A 242 2.92 7.85 7.25
C TYR A 242 2.96 6.42 6.69
N PRO A 243 2.05 5.49 7.04
CA PRO A 243 2.01 4.18 6.39
C PRO A 243 1.79 4.26 4.86
N ALA A 244 1.04 5.25 4.37
CA ALA A 244 0.91 5.49 2.94
C ALA A 244 2.16 6.19 2.36
N LEU A 245 2.76 7.12 3.11
CA LEU A 245 3.94 7.86 2.67
C LEU A 245 5.17 6.97 2.49
N VAL A 246 5.44 6.02 3.39
CA VAL A 246 6.56 5.08 3.23
C VAL A 246 6.40 4.22 1.98
N ASN A 247 5.16 3.92 1.59
CA ASN A 247 4.87 3.17 0.36
C ASN A 247 5.13 4.03 -0.88
N ILE A 248 4.62 5.26 -0.89
CA ILE A 248 4.74 6.19 -2.01
C ILE A 248 6.17 6.74 -2.18
N ALA A 249 6.98 6.73 -1.11
CA ALA A 249 8.36 7.20 -1.14
C ALA A 249 9.21 6.53 -2.24
N TYR A 250 8.92 5.27 -2.60
CA TYR A 250 9.63 4.56 -3.66
C TYR A 250 9.39 5.11 -5.07
N ASN A 251 8.36 5.95 -5.27
CA ASN A 251 8.19 6.70 -6.52
C ASN A 251 9.11 7.94 -6.59
N ASN A 252 9.81 8.28 -5.50
CA ASN A 252 10.79 9.36 -5.49
C ASN A 252 12.17 8.83 -5.91
N PRO A 253 12.85 9.45 -6.90
CA PRO A 253 14.15 9.00 -7.39
C PRO A 253 15.27 8.87 -6.34
N LYS A 254 15.17 9.56 -5.20
CA LYS A 254 16.17 9.45 -4.12
C LYS A 254 16.05 8.13 -3.35
N VAL A 255 14.87 7.50 -3.35
CA VAL A 255 14.59 6.25 -2.64
C VAL A 255 14.83 5.08 -3.60
N ASP A 256 15.60 4.10 -3.13
CA ASP A 256 15.94 2.93 -3.95
C ASP A 256 14.97 1.80 -3.62
N TYR A 257 14.21 1.34 -4.63
CA TYR A 257 13.20 0.31 -4.49
C TYR A 257 13.75 -1.10 -4.25
N LEU A 258 15.07 -1.27 -4.23
CA LEU A 258 15.75 -2.49 -3.80
C LEU A 258 16.41 -2.36 -2.42
N LYS A 259 16.09 -1.31 -1.66
CA LYS A 259 16.60 -1.11 -0.29
C LYS A 259 15.45 -0.86 0.68
N PRO A 260 15.47 -1.44 1.89
CA PRO A 260 14.52 -1.07 2.92
C PRO A 260 14.58 0.43 3.23
N PHE A 261 13.41 1.05 3.41
CA PHE A 261 13.28 2.48 3.65
C PHE A 261 12.53 2.77 4.95
N PHE A 262 13.08 3.69 5.73
CA PHE A 262 12.56 4.09 7.03
C PHE A 262 12.28 5.59 7.08
N ILE A 263 11.15 5.95 7.67
CA ILE A 263 10.79 7.32 8.05
C ILE A 263 10.77 7.35 9.58
N LEU A 264 11.67 8.14 10.15
CA LEU A 264 11.74 8.39 11.58
C LEU A 264 11.17 9.79 11.83
N ASN A 265 10.13 9.90 12.65
CA ASN A 265 9.50 11.17 13.01
C ASN A 265 9.45 11.33 14.52
N ASP A 266 10.23 12.27 15.03
CA ASP A 266 10.39 12.50 16.46
C ASP A 266 9.33 13.45 17.02
N ASN A 267 8.71 13.07 18.14
CA ASN A 267 8.08 13.99 19.07
C ASN A 267 8.93 13.98 20.36
N GLU A 268 8.99 15.06 21.13
CA GLU A 268 9.95 15.32 22.23
C GLU A 268 10.29 14.14 23.19
N TYR A 269 9.48 13.08 23.24
CA TYR A 269 9.69 11.88 24.05
C TYR A 269 9.74 10.55 23.27
N GLU A 270 9.26 10.49 22.02
CA GLU A 270 9.12 9.25 21.24
C GLU A 270 9.46 9.44 19.76
N ILE A 271 10.19 8.46 19.21
CA ILE A 271 10.46 8.40 17.77
C ILE A 271 9.41 7.48 17.13
N ASN A 272 8.54 8.04 16.30
CA ASN A 272 7.66 7.25 15.43
C ASN A 272 8.50 6.67 14.30
N VAL A 273 8.40 5.35 14.10
CA VAL A 273 9.15 4.62 13.08
C VAL A 273 8.18 3.99 12.12
N VAL A 274 8.35 4.33 10.85
CA VAL A 274 7.61 3.73 9.75
C VAL A 274 8.61 3.15 8.78
N ALA A 275 8.50 1.85 8.50
CA ALA A 275 9.48 1.15 7.68
C ALA A 275 8.79 0.32 6.61
N ARG A 276 9.44 0.16 5.46
CA ARG A 276 9.04 -0.79 4.42
C ARG A 276 10.23 -1.55 3.88
N VAL A 277 10.09 -2.88 3.77
CA VAL A 277 10.97 -3.74 2.98
C VAL A 277 10.31 -3.98 1.62
N PRO A 278 11.00 -3.72 0.50
CA PRO A 278 10.48 -4.03 -0.84
C PRO A 278 10.15 -5.51 -0.99
N LYS A 279 9.02 -5.84 -1.65
CA LYS A 279 8.57 -7.23 -1.78
C LYS A 279 9.56 -8.09 -2.59
N LEU A 280 10.33 -7.50 -3.52
CA LEU A 280 11.40 -8.20 -4.23
C LEU A 280 12.51 -8.73 -3.31
N LEU A 281 12.84 -8.02 -2.22
CA LEU A 281 13.83 -8.53 -1.26
C LEU A 281 13.28 -9.72 -0.48
N TYR A 282 11.99 -9.69 -0.15
CA TYR A 282 11.32 -10.83 0.46
C TYR A 282 11.26 -12.03 -0.48
N LEU A 283 10.83 -11.86 -1.73
CA LEU A 283 10.71 -12.98 -2.67
C LEU A 283 12.07 -13.66 -2.93
N LYS A 284 13.14 -12.87 -2.99
CA LYS A 284 14.49 -13.39 -3.26
C LYS A 284 15.21 -13.94 -2.04
N TYR A 285 15.07 -13.28 -0.90
CA TYR A 285 15.88 -13.56 0.29
C TYR A 285 15.08 -13.92 1.53
N GLY A 286 13.75 -13.85 1.51
CA GLY A 286 12.93 -14.01 2.71
C GLY A 286 12.99 -12.84 3.69
N LEU A 287 13.61 -11.71 3.32
CA LEU A 287 13.77 -10.57 4.22
C LEU A 287 12.42 -9.94 4.59
N THR A 288 12.12 -9.86 5.89
CA THR A 288 10.93 -9.23 6.47
C THR A 288 11.30 -8.28 7.61
N LEU A 289 10.38 -7.38 8.00
CA LEU A 289 10.60 -6.47 9.13
C LEU A 289 10.55 -7.20 10.49
N ASN A 290 9.83 -8.33 10.58
CA ASN A 290 9.80 -9.18 11.78
C ASN A 290 11.22 -9.60 12.22
N HIS A 291 12.12 -9.86 11.27
CA HIS A 291 13.50 -10.28 11.57
C HIS A 291 14.37 -9.17 12.15
N ILE A 292 13.97 -7.90 11.99
CA ILE A 292 14.63 -6.76 12.64
C ILE A 292 13.88 -6.29 13.89
N LYS A 293 13.12 -7.20 14.53
CA LYS A 293 12.33 -6.97 15.76
C LYS A 293 11.25 -5.90 15.61
N LEU A 294 10.76 -5.68 14.38
CA LEU A 294 9.64 -4.80 14.07
C LEU A 294 8.45 -5.67 13.66
N ASN A 295 7.36 -5.66 14.43
CA ASN A 295 6.17 -6.47 14.14
C ASN A 295 5.48 -6.03 12.84
N GLY A 296 5.77 -6.72 11.73
CA GLY A 296 5.22 -6.50 10.39
C GLY A 296 5.95 -7.33 9.33
N ASN A 297 5.22 -7.82 8.32
CA ASN A 297 5.85 -8.60 7.23
C ASN A 297 6.67 -7.69 6.29
N HIS A 298 6.02 -6.72 5.63
CA HIS A 298 6.67 -5.81 4.67
C HIS A 298 6.58 -4.33 5.04
N THR A 299 5.67 -3.95 5.91
CA THR A 299 5.54 -2.58 6.42
C THR A 299 5.37 -2.61 7.93
N TYR A 300 6.05 -1.72 8.62
CA TYR A 300 5.99 -1.55 10.07
C TYR A 300 5.59 -0.12 10.40
N PHE A 301 4.79 0.02 11.47
CA PHE A 301 4.48 1.27 12.11
C PHE A 301 4.54 1.07 13.62
N GLY A 302 5.36 1.86 14.31
CA GLY A 302 5.44 1.80 15.77
C GLY A 302 6.24 2.95 16.36
N LYS A 303 6.50 2.86 17.66
CA LYS A 303 7.17 3.89 18.45
C LYS A 303 8.42 3.33 19.11
N TRP A 304 9.52 4.06 19.03
CA TRP A 304 10.75 3.79 19.76
C TRP A 304 10.95 4.83 20.85
N ASN A 305 11.50 4.40 21.99
CA ASN A 305 11.85 5.29 23.08
C ASN A 305 13.11 6.08 22.70
N SER A 306 13.01 7.41 22.65
CA SER A 306 14.08 8.34 22.27
C SER A 306 15.37 8.15 23.11
N LEU A 307 15.23 7.78 24.40
CA LEU A 307 16.35 7.57 25.32
C LEU A 307 17.21 6.34 25.02
N LYS A 308 16.69 5.37 24.24
CA LYS A 308 17.44 4.18 23.82
C LYS A 308 18.12 4.34 22.46
N PHE A 309 17.70 5.32 21.65
CA PHE A 309 18.19 5.51 20.28
C PHE A 309 19.37 6.51 20.20
N LEU A 310 19.55 7.35 21.22
CA LEU A 310 20.61 8.37 21.31
C LEU A 310 21.87 7.88 22.07
N LYS A 311 21.94 6.60 22.45
CA LYS A 311 23.14 5.96 22.99
C LYS A 311 23.82 5.13 21.91
#